data_AF-A0A7K8R851-F1
#
_entry.id   AF-A0A7K8R851-F1
#
_cell.length_a   1.000
_cell.length_b   1.000
_cell.length_c   1.000
_cell.angle_alpha   90.00
_cell.angle_beta   90.00
_cell.angle_gamma   90.00
#
_symmetry.space_group_name_H-M   'P 1'
#
loop_
_entity.id
_entity.type
_entity.pdbx_description
1 polymer ?
#
loop_
_entity_poly.entity_id
_entity_poly.type
_entity_poly.pdbx_seq_one_letter_code
_entity_poly.pdbx_strand_id
1 'polypeptide(L)'
;QEWEDYRLTWKPEDFDNMKKVRLPSKHIWLPDVVLYNNADGMYEVSFYSNAVISYDGSIFWLPPAIYKSACKIEVKHFPFDQQNCTMKFRSWTYDRTEIDLVLKSDVASLDDFTPSGEWDIVALPGRRNENPDDSTYVDITYDFIIRRKPLFYTINLIIPCILITSLAILVFYLPSDCGEKMTLCISVLLALTVFLLLISKIVPPTSLDVPLVGKYLMFTMVLVTFSIVTSVCVLNVHHRSPTTHTMPPWVRTLFLHKLPALLFMKQPRQNCARQRLRQRRHTQERAAAATLFLRAGAHTCACYANPGTAKAEGLNGYRERQGQAAAPAPGCGCGLEEAVDGVRFIADHMRSEDDDQSVS
;
A
#
# COMPACT_ATOMS: atom_id res chain seq x y z
N GLN A 1 -49.16 -12.10 -8.44
CA GLN A 1 -50.29 -11.45 -7.75
C GLN A 1 -51.54 -12.24 -8.11
N GLU A 2 -52.42 -12.46 -7.14
CA GLU A 2 -53.64 -13.24 -7.27
C GLU A 2 -54.79 -12.46 -6.64
N TRP A 3 -55.90 -12.30 -7.35
CA TRP A 3 -57.13 -11.69 -6.85
C TRP A 3 -58.34 -12.26 -7.58
N GLU A 4 -59.55 -11.90 -7.14
CA GLU A 4 -60.81 -12.36 -7.71
C GLU A 4 -61.60 -11.18 -8.30
N ASP A 5 -62.11 -11.33 -9.52
CA ASP A 5 -63.01 -10.36 -10.16
C ASP A 5 -64.31 -11.04 -10.58
N TYR A 6 -65.39 -10.73 -9.86
CA TYR A 6 -66.72 -11.29 -10.07
C TYR A 6 -67.32 -10.99 -11.45
N ARG A 7 -66.79 -9.98 -12.18
CA ARG A 7 -67.28 -9.63 -13.53
C ARG A 7 -66.72 -10.54 -14.61
N LEU A 8 -65.62 -11.23 -14.31
CA LEU A 8 -64.89 -12.08 -15.25
C LEU A 8 -65.14 -13.58 -15.00
N THR A 9 -66.35 -13.92 -14.56
CA THR A 9 -66.81 -15.29 -14.34
C THR A 9 -67.64 -15.80 -15.53
N TRP A 10 -67.51 -17.08 -15.89
CA TRP A 10 -68.36 -17.71 -16.91
C TRP A 10 -68.62 -19.19 -16.59
N LYS A 11 -69.66 -19.76 -17.18
CA LYS A 11 -69.92 -21.20 -17.11
C LYS A 11 -69.12 -21.89 -18.23
N PRO A 12 -68.21 -22.83 -17.91
CA PRO A 12 -67.44 -23.52 -18.94
C PRO A 12 -68.31 -24.24 -19.98
N GLU A 13 -69.47 -24.74 -19.56
CA GLU A 13 -70.44 -25.45 -20.42
C GLU A 13 -70.91 -24.62 -21.62
N ASP A 14 -71.01 -23.30 -21.46
CA ASP A 14 -71.45 -22.37 -22.51
C ASP A 14 -70.32 -22.01 -23.50
N PHE A 15 -69.07 -22.35 -23.17
CA PHE A 15 -67.87 -21.95 -23.89
C PHE A 15 -66.90 -23.13 -24.11
N ASP A 16 -67.42 -24.25 -24.62
CA ASP A 16 -66.64 -25.45 -24.98
C ASP A 16 -65.73 -25.98 -23.84
N ASN A 17 -66.25 -25.95 -22.61
CA ASN A 17 -65.53 -26.33 -21.39
C ASN A 17 -64.22 -25.57 -21.15
N MET A 18 -64.09 -24.36 -21.70
CA MET A 18 -62.92 -23.50 -21.48
C MET A 18 -62.87 -23.05 -20.02
N LYS A 19 -61.82 -23.46 -19.29
CA LYS A 19 -61.65 -23.14 -17.86
C LYS A 19 -60.72 -21.96 -17.60
N LYS A 20 -59.87 -21.60 -18.56
CA LYS A 20 -58.87 -20.54 -18.42
C LYS A 20 -58.71 -19.78 -19.73
N VAL A 21 -58.56 -18.46 -19.64
CA VAL A 21 -58.26 -17.58 -20.76
C VAL A 21 -57.07 -16.68 -20.43
N ARG A 22 -56.31 -16.27 -21.45
CA ARG A 22 -55.22 -15.30 -21.30
C ARG A 22 -55.63 -14.00 -21.95
N LEU A 23 -55.73 -12.93 -21.16
CA LEU A 23 -56.08 -11.60 -21.65
C LEU A 23 -54.92 -10.62 -21.44
N PRO A 24 -54.75 -9.61 -22.31
CA PRO A 24 -53.82 -8.52 -22.06
C PRO A 24 -54.20 -7.78 -20.78
N SER A 25 -53.23 -7.58 -19.88
CA SER A 25 -53.47 -7.00 -18.55
C SER A 25 -54.02 -5.57 -18.61
N LYS A 26 -53.76 -4.83 -19.69
CA LYS A 26 -54.27 -3.45 -19.90
C LYS A 26 -55.79 -3.35 -20.08
N HIS A 27 -56.48 -4.46 -20.39
CA HIS A 27 -57.94 -4.47 -20.60
C HIS A 27 -58.73 -4.88 -19.36
N ILE A 28 -58.05 -5.24 -18.28
CA ILE A 28 -58.64 -5.62 -17.01
C ILE A 28 -58.19 -4.66 -15.92
N TRP A 29 -58.92 -4.62 -14.81
CA TRP A 29 -58.45 -3.90 -13.62
C TRP A 29 -57.26 -4.62 -13.01
N LEU A 30 -56.25 -3.87 -12.58
CA LEU A 30 -55.04 -4.36 -11.93
C LEU A 30 -54.78 -3.54 -10.65
N PRO A 31 -54.35 -4.16 -9.55
CA PRO A 31 -53.88 -3.41 -8.39
C PRO A 31 -52.53 -2.73 -8.68
N ASP A 32 -52.33 -1.53 -8.16
CA ASP A 32 -51.16 -0.69 -8.40
C ASP A 32 -50.07 -0.89 -7.33
N VAL A 33 -49.62 -2.14 -7.17
CA VAL A 33 -48.57 -2.48 -6.20
C VAL A 33 -47.20 -2.02 -6.71
N VAL A 34 -46.60 -1.06 -6.01
CA VAL A 34 -45.30 -0.45 -6.37
C VAL A 34 -44.26 -0.65 -5.27
N LEU A 35 -42.98 -0.56 -5.65
CA LEU A 35 -41.87 -0.51 -4.70
C LEU A 35 -41.73 0.91 -4.17
N TYR A 36 -42.00 1.12 -2.88
CA TYR A 36 -42.02 2.48 -2.31
C TYR A 36 -40.60 3.04 -2.09
N ASN A 37 -39.67 2.20 -1.63
CA ASN A 37 -38.26 2.59 -1.46
C ASN A 37 -37.46 2.40 -2.76
N ASN A 38 -37.99 2.89 -3.87
CA ASN A 38 -37.34 2.83 -5.18
C ASN A 38 -36.24 3.88 -5.30
N ALA A 39 -35.10 3.50 -5.89
CA ALA A 39 -33.98 4.40 -6.17
C ALA A 39 -33.97 4.94 -7.61
N ASP A 40 -34.73 4.34 -8.54
CA ASP A 40 -34.69 4.68 -9.99
C ASP A 40 -35.71 5.75 -10.39
N GLY A 41 -36.70 6.05 -9.54
CA GLY A 41 -37.79 7.00 -9.83
C GLY A 41 -38.89 6.47 -10.76
N MET A 42 -38.71 5.29 -11.38
CA MET A 42 -39.72 4.61 -12.20
C MET A 42 -40.49 3.58 -11.35
N TYR A 43 -41.74 3.89 -10.99
CA TYR A 43 -42.55 3.04 -10.10
C TYR A 43 -43.41 2.00 -10.82
N GLU A 44 -43.66 2.18 -12.11
CA GLU A 44 -44.44 1.23 -12.92
C GLU A 44 -43.62 0.00 -13.33
N VAL A 45 -44.33 -1.11 -13.56
CA VAL A 45 -43.73 -2.35 -14.04
C VAL A 45 -43.25 -2.20 -15.48
N SER A 46 -42.01 -2.59 -15.77
CA SER A 46 -41.38 -2.39 -17.07
C SER A 46 -42.03 -3.19 -18.21
N PHE A 47 -42.75 -4.28 -17.89
CA PHE A 47 -43.40 -5.13 -18.88
C PHE A 47 -44.78 -5.59 -18.42
N TYR A 48 -45.81 -5.19 -19.17
CA TYR A 48 -47.19 -5.62 -18.95
C TYR A 48 -47.44 -6.95 -19.65
N SER A 49 -47.22 -8.06 -18.95
CA SER A 49 -47.54 -9.40 -19.45
C SER A 49 -49.05 -9.68 -19.45
N ASN A 50 -49.48 -10.66 -20.24
CA ASN A 50 -50.87 -11.16 -20.19
C ASN A 50 -51.18 -11.75 -18.81
N ALA A 51 -52.42 -11.57 -18.35
CA ALA A 51 -52.95 -12.21 -17.15
C ALA A 51 -53.68 -13.50 -17.50
N VAL A 52 -53.66 -14.48 -16.60
CA VAL A 52 -54.41 -15.73 -16.71
C VAL A 52 -55.66 -15.61 -15.85
N ILE A 53 -56.83 -15.77 -16.45
CA ILE A 53 -58.12 -15.67 -15.78
C ILE A 53 -58.77 -17.05 -15.83
N SER A 54 -59.29 -17.52 -14.71
CA SER A 54 -60.03 -18.78 -14.61
C SER A 54 -61.54 -18.51 -14.60
N TYR A 55 -62.34 -19.54 -14.91
CA TYR A 55 -63.79 -19.44 -15.04
C TYR A 55 -64.53 -18.98 -13.79
N ASP A 56 -63.93 -19.20 -12.62
CA ASP A 56 -64.42 -18.79 -11.30
C ASP A 56 -64.14 -17.31 -10.99
N GLY A 57 -63.50 -16.56 -11.89
CA GLY A 57 -63.13 -15.16 -11.69
C GLY A 57 -61.77 -14.97 -11.02
N SER A 58 -61.05 -16.05 -10.70
CA SER A 58 -59.69 -15.94 -10.17
C SER A 58 -58.70 -15.48 -11.25
N ILE A 59 -57.93 -14.44 -10.94
CA ILE A 59 -56.97 -13.81 -11.84
C ILE A 59 -55.57 -13.99 -11.28
N PHE A 60 -54.68 -14.52 -12.12
CA PHE A 60 -53.25 -14.65 -11.85
C PHE A 60 -52.46 -13.76 -12.80
N TRP A 61 -51.73 -12.80 -12.23
CA TRP A 61 -50.84 -11.91 -12.99
C TRP A 61 -49.44 -11.90 -12.39
N LEU A 62 -48.45 -12.20 -13.24
CA LEU A 62 -47.05 -12.29 -12.86
C LEU A 62 -46.19 -11.54 -13.90
N PRO A 63 -46.04 -10.21 -13.76
CA PRO A 63 -45.21 -9.44 -14.67
C PRO A 63 -43.72 -9.57 -14.28
N PRO A 64 -42.80 -9.69 -15.25
CA PRO A 64 -41.37 -9.60 -14.98
C PRO A 64 -40.99 -8.15 -14.67
N ALA A 65 -40.19 -7.95 -13.63
CA ALA A 65 -39.75 -6.63 -13.18
C ALA A 65 -38.30 -6.65 -12.70
N ILE A 66 -37.56 -5.58 -12.97
CA ILE A 66 -36.25 -5.30 -12.37
C ILE A 66 -36.44 -4.17 -11.38
N TYR A 67 -36.24 -4.47 -10.10
CA TYR A 67 -36.40 -3.50 -9.02
C TYR A 67 -35.03 -2.96 -8.58
N LYS A 68 -34.94 -1.64 -8.44
CA LYS A 68 -33.78 -0.96 -7.83
C LYS A 68 -34.23 -0.33 -6.52
N SER A 69 -33.99 -1.00 -5.40
CA SER A 69 -34.34 -0.49 -4.08
C SER A 69 -33.22 0.39 -3.50
N ALA A 70 -33.63 1.41 -2.75
CA ALA A 70 -32.75 2.16 -1.86
C ALA A 70 -32.61 1.38 -0.54
N CYS A 71 -31.37 1.05 -0.19
CA CYS A 71 -31.01 0.34 1.03
C CYS A 71 -29.81 1.02 1.70
N LYS A 72 -29.81 1.10 3.04
CA LYS A 72 -28.65 1.55 3.81
C LYS A 72 -27.65 0.39 3.93
N ILE A 73 -26.42 0.62 3.48
CA ILE A 73 -25.34 -0.36 3.54
C ILE A 73 -24.49 -0.13 4.78
N GLU A 74 -24.28 -1.17 5.58
CA GLU A 74 -23.45 -1.13 6.78
C GLU A 74 -22.04 -1.65 6.47
N VAL A 75 -21.06 -0.75 6.39
CA VAL A 75 -19.69 -1.09 5.94
C VAL A 75 -18.71 -1.38 7.09
N LYS A 76 -19.17 -1.47 8.33
CA LYS A 76 -18.32 -1.60 9.53
C LYS A 76 -17.36 -2.79 9.46
N HIS A 77 -17.85 -3.96 9.06
CA HIS A 77 -17.08 -5.22 9.02
C HIS A 77 -16.66 -5.64 7.62
N PHE A 78 -16.65 -4.72 6.65
CA PHE A 78 -16.19 -5.00 5.30
C PHE A 78 -14.80 -5.68 5.28
N PRO A 79 -14.56 -6.75 4.48
CA PRO A 79 -15.44 -7.43 3.53
C PRO A 79 -16.22 -8.63 4.13
N PHE A 80 -16.19 -8.81 5.45
CA PHE A 80 -16.91 -9.84 6.19
C PHE A 80 -18.26 -9.31 6.69
N ASP A 81 -18.93 -8.54 5.85
CA ASP A 81 -20.18 -7.86 6.15
C ASP A 81 -21.41 -8.69 5.80
N GLN A 82 -22.46 -8.47 6.59
CA GLN A 82 -23.82 -8.93 6.32
C GLN A 82 -24.67 -7.68 6.14
N GLN A 83 -25.48 -7.68 5.08
CA GLN A 83 -26.37 -6.57 4.75
C GLN A 83 -27.81 -7.02 4.93
N ASN A 84 -28.65 -6.10 5.39
CA ASN A 84 -30.09 -6.30 5.50
C ASN A 84 -30.79 -5.21 4.68
N CYS A 85 -31.21 -5.58 3.47
CA CYS A 85 -31.86 -4.67 2.56
C CYS A 85 -33.35 -4.97 2.44
N THR A 86 -34.19 -3.97 2.65
CA THR A 86 -35.65 -4.15 2.62
C THR A 86 -36.22 -3.75 1.28
N MET A 87 -37.22 -4.46 0.77
CA MET A 87 -38.06 -4.03 -0.34
C MET A 87 -39.49 -3.89 0.13
N LYS A 88 -40.05 -2.67 0.05
CA LYS A 88 -41.38 -2.34 0.55
C LYS A 88 -42.39 -2.22 -0.59
N PHE A 89 -43.32 -3.16 -0.66
CA PHE A 89 -44.40 -3.18 -1.65
C PHE A 89 -45.71 -2.71 -1.04
N ARG A 90 -46.39 -1.79 -1.73
CA ARG A 90 -47.65 -1.19 -1.27
C ARG A 90 -48.44 -0.66 -2.48
N SER A 91 -49.77 -0.55 -2.36
CA SER A 91 -50.60 0.16 -3.35
C SER A 91 -50.28 1.65 -3.35
N TRP A 92 -50.21 2.26 -4.53
CA TRP A 92 -49.94 3.69 -4.63
C TRP A 92 -51.19 4.53 -4.32
N THR A 93 -52.33 4.13 -4.86
CA THR A 93 -53.59 4.89 -4.79
C THR A 93 -54.54 4.37 -3.73
N TYR A 94 -54.72 3.06 -3.63
CA TYR A 94 -55.72 2.46 -2.73
C TYR A 94 -55.26 2.41 -1.28
N ASP A 95 -56.21 2.54 -0.37
CA ASP A 95 -56.00 2.34 1.05
C ASP A 95 -56.30 0.89 1.50
N ARG A 96 -56.09 0.60 2.78
CA ARG A 96 -56.36 -0.72 3.37
C ARG A 96 -57.83 -1.14 3.28
N THR A 97 -58.75 -0.18 3.28
CA THR A 97 -60.19 -0.46 3.24
C THR A 97 -60.65 -0.88 1.86
N GLU A 98 -59.94 -0.43 0.83
CA GLU A 98 -60.20 -0.76 -0.57
C GLU A 98 -59.41 -1.99 -1.03
N ILE A 99 -58.13 -2.12 -0.65
CA ILE A 99 -57.27 -3.24 -1.00
C ILE A 99 -56.53 -3.74 0.25
N ASP A 100 -56.75 -5.01 0.59
CA ASP A 100 -55.93 -5.69 1.61
C ASP A 100 -54.87 -6.58 0.94
N LEU A 101 -53.61 -6.35 1.32
CA LEU A 101 -52.47 -7.10 0.82
C LEU A 101 -52.14 -8.25 1.77
N VAL A 102 -52.21 -9.48 1.28
CA VAL A 102 -51.91 -10.70 2.05
C VAL A 102 -50.68 -11.40 1.49
N LEU A 103 -49.76 -11.83 2.36
CA LEU A 103 -48.61 -12.60 1.93
C LEU A 103 -49.04 -14.01 1.52
N LYS A 104 -48.55 -14.46 0.37
CA LYS A 104 -48.73 -15.85 -0.07
C LYS A 104 -47.92 -16.85 0.76
N SER A 105 -46.76 -16.41 1.26
CA SER A 105 -45.82 -17.19 2.06
C SER A 105 -45.02 -16.23 2.94
N ASP A 106 -44.64 -16.65 4.14
CA ASP A 106 -43.79 -15.89 5.06
C ASP A 106 -42.34 -15.78 4.58
N VAL A 107 -41.95 -16.56 3.57
CA VAL A 107 -40.62 -16.56 2.96
C VAL A 107 -40.75 -16.44 1.45
N ALA A 108 -39.90 -15.61 0.84
CA ALA A 108 -39.82 -15.51 -0.62
C ALA A 108 -39.28 -16.81 -1.22
N SER A 109 -39.91 -17.30 -2.29
CA SER A 109 -39.42 -18.47 -3.02
C SER A 109 -38.08 -18.19 -3.71
N LEU A 110 -37.21 -19.19 -3.67
CA LEU A 110 -35.90 -19.22 -4.31
C LEU A 110 -35.81 -20.31 -5.40
N ASP A 111 -36.95 -20.83 -5.87
CA ASP A 111 -36.98 -22.02 -6.74
C ASP A 111 -36.25 -21.82 -8.07
N ASP A 112 -36.33 -20.61 -8.66
CA ASP A 112 -35.63 -20.21 -9.90
C ASP A 112 -34.44 -19.27 -9.63
N PHE A 113 -33.83 -19.35 -8.44
CA PHE A 113 -32.70 -18.50 -8.09
C PHE A 113 -31.38 -18.99 -8.71
N THR A 114 -30.69 -18.09 -9.42
CA THR A 114 -29.31 -18.34 -9.88
C THR A 114 -28.32 -17.78 -8.86
N PRO A 115 -27.41 -18.61 -8.31
CA PRO A 115 -26.50 -18.18 -7.24
C PRO A 115 -25.53 -17.10 -7.71
N SER A 116 -25.32 -16.07 -6.88
CA SER A 116 -24.38 -14.99 -7.17
C SER A 116 -22.94 -15.37 -6.80
N GLY A 117 -21.99 -14.87 -7.58
CA GLY A 117 -20.55 -15.03 -7.33
C GLY A 117 -20.02 -14.13 -6.21
N GLU A 118 -20.75 -13.08 -5.82
CA GLU A 118 -20.30 -12.10 -4.82
C GLU A 118 -21.09 -12.17 -3.51
N TRP A 119 -22.37 -12.56 -3.58
CA TRP A 119 -23.28 -12.54 -2.43
C TRP A 119 -23.96 -13.90 -2.24
N ASP A 120 -24.12 -14.29 -0.98
CA ASP A 120 -24.96 -15.41 -0.55
C ASP A 120 -26.23 -14.88 0.11
N ILE A 121 -27.37 -15.45 -0.26
CA ILE A 121 -28.65 -15.18 0.39
C ILE A 121 -28.72 -16.04 1.65
N VAL A 122 -28.77 -15.39 2.83
CA VAL A 122 -28.86 -16.09 4.13
C VAL A 122 -30.31 -16.35 4.49
N ALA A 123 -31.18 -15.34 4.32
CA ALA A 123 -32.60 -15.45 4.60
C ALA A 123 -33.39 -14.39 3.84
N LEU A 124 -34.65 -14.71 3.49
CA LEU A 124 -35.59 -13.82 2.78
C LEU A 124 -36.99 -13.83 3.43
N PRO A 125 -37.14 -13.42 4.70
CA PRO A 125 -38.46 -13.34 5.31
C PRO A 125 -39.29 -12.21 4.68
N GLY A 126 -40.57 -12.51 4.45
CA GLY A 126 -41.60 -11.55 4.14
C GLY A 126 -42.42 -11.24 5.38
N ARG A 127 -42.80 -9.98 5.55
CA ARG A 127 -43.59 -9.52 6.70
C ARG A 127 -44.59 -8.47 6.26
N ARG A 128 -45.83 -8.63 6.73
CA ARG A 128 -46.90 -7.63 6.59
C ARG A 128 -46.75 -6.61 7.71
N ASN A 129 -46.65 -5.35 7.35
CA ASN A 129 -46.61 -4.27 8.32
C ASN A 129 -47.94 -3.54 8.34
N GLU A 130 -48.42 -3.28 9.56
CA GLU A 130 -49.49 -2.32 9.83
C GLU A 130 -48.92 -1.32 10.84
N ASN A 131 -48.74 -0.07 10.42
CA ASN A 131 -48.29 0.95 11.34
C ASN A 131 -49.49 1.37 12.20
N PRO A 132 -49.39 1.31 13.55
CA PRO A 132 -50.47 1.76 14.43
C PRO A 132 -50.80 3.25 14.25
N ASP A 133 -49.80 4.06 13.90
CA ASP A 133 -49.92 5.51 13.72
C ASP A 133 -50.49 5.89 12.34
N ASP A 134 -50.37 5.01 11.35
CA ASP A 134 -50.89 5.16 9.98
C ASP A 134 -51.64 3.90 9.59
N SER A 135 -52.77 3.66 10.26
CA SER A 135 -53.58 2.43 10.11
C SER A 135 -54.28 2.33 8.75
N THR A 136 -54.27 3.42 7.98
CA THR A 136 -54.90 3.52 6.65
C THR A 136 -54.20 2.70 5.59
N TYR A 137 -52.95 2.31 5.79
CA TYR A 137 -52.19 1.64 4.75
C TYR A 137 -51.47 0.39 5.24
N VAL A 138 -51.38 -0.57 4.32
CA VAL A 138 -50.70 -1.86 4.52
C VAL A 138 -49.53 -1.93 3.55
N ASP A 139 -48.39 -2.40 4.04
CA ASP A 139 -47.24 -2.73 3.20
C ASP A 139 -46.76 -4.16 3.45
N ILE A 140 -46.28 -4.79 2.38
CA ILE A 140 -45.55 -6.05 2.43
C ILE A 140 -44.07 -5.72 2.27
N THR A 141 -43.29 -5.98 3.30
CA THR A 141 -41.83 -5.81 3.27
C THR A 141 -41.15 -7.16 3.17
N TYR A 142 -40.26 -7.31 2.19
CA TYR A 142 -39.32 -8.43 2.12
C TYR A 142 -37.93 -7.99 2.56
N ASP A 143 -37.36 -8.68 3.54
CA ASP A 143 -36.04 -8.39 4.07
C ASP A 143 -35.00 -9.30 3.39
N PHE A 144 -34.05 -8.71 2.68
CA PHE A 144 -32.96 -9.39 2.00
C PHE A 144 -31.74 -9.42 2.90
N ILE A 145 -31.59 -10.53 3.63
CA ILE A 145 -30.43 -10.77 4.48
C ILE A 145 -29.36 -11.47 3.65
N ILE A 146 -28.37 -10.70 3.20
CA ILE A 146 -27.32 -11.16 2.29
C ILE A 146 -25.94 -11.05 2.93
N ARG A 147 -25.06 -11.99 2.60
CA ARG A 147 -23.67 -12.04 3.10
C ARG A 147 -22.70 -11.98 1.94
N ARG A 148 -21.65 -11.17 2.07
CA ARG A 148 -20.61 -11.05 1.05
C ARG A 148 -19.64 -12.23 1.08
N LYS A 149 -19.19 -12.70 -0.09
CA LYS A 149 -18.06 -13.62 -0.26
C LYS A 149 -16.73 -12.85 -0.16
N PRO A 150 -15.91 -13.04 0.88
CA PRO A 150 -14.79 -12.15 1.17
C PRO A 150 -13.50 -12.48 0.41
N LEU A 151 -13.44 -13.60 -0.32
CA LEU A 151 -12.19 -14.13 -0.90
C LEU A 151 -11.48 -13.15 -1.84
N PHE A 152 -12.24 -12.50 -2.74
CA PHE A 152 -11.70 -11.53 -3.67
C PHE A 152 -10.98 -10.37 -2.95
N TYR A 153 -11.62 -9.80 -1.93
CA TYR A 153 -11.06 -8.70 -1.15
C TYR A 153 -9.92 -9.18 -0.23
N THR A 154 -10.00 -10.39 0.30
CA THR A 154 -8.93 -10.93 1.15
C THR A 154 -7.63 -11.09 0.35
N ILE A 155 -7.69 -11.67 -0.85
CA ILE A 155 -6.52 -11.90 -1.69
C ILE A 155 -5.98 -10.62 -2.31
N ASN A 156 -6.84 -9.73 -2.80
CA ASN A 156 -6.41 -8.56 -3.56
C ASN A 156 -6.20 -7.29 -2.70
N LEU A 157 -6.75 -7.24 -1.48
CA LEU A 157 -6.64 -6.08 -0.60
C LEU A 157 -5.89 -6.41 0.70
N ILE A 158 -6.27 -7.47 1.42
CA ILE A 158 -5.68 -7.75 2.74
C ILE A 158 -4.25 -8.30 2.61
N ILE A 159 -4.02 -9.33 1.78
CA ILE A 159 -2.71 -9.96 1.64
C ILE A 159 -1.62 -8.97 1.18
N PRO A 160 -1.81 -8.17 0.11
CA PRO A 160 -0.77 -7.25 -0.34
C PRO A 160 -0.51 -6.15 0.69
N CYS A 161 -1.53 -5.72 1.45
CA CYS A 161 -1.33 -4.75 2.53
C CYS A 161 -0.39 -5.30 3.61
N ILE A 162 -0.61 -6.54 4.06
CA ILE A 162 0.26 -7.20 5.05
C ILE A 162 1.69 -7.34 4.51
N LEU A 163 1.85 -7.81 3.26
CA LEU A 163 3.17 -7.95 2.63
C LEU A 163 3.90 -6.60 2.53
N ILE A 164 3.19 -5.54 2.19
CA ILE A 164 3.80 -4.22 2.07
C ILE A 164 4.17 -3.65 3.45
N THR A 165 3.33 -3.85 4.48
CA THR A 165 3.69 -3.47 5.85
C THR A 165 4.94 -4.20 6.37
N SER A 166 5.10 -5.49 6.03
CA SER A 166 6.28 -6.25 6.43
C SER A 166 7.54 -5.78 5.68
N LEU A 167 7.44 -5.47 4.38
CA LEU A 167 8.52 -4.88 3.61
C LEU A 167 8.96 -3.52 4.19
N ALA A 168 8.02 -2.69 4.63
CA ALA A 168 8.33 -1.39 5.25
C ALA A 168 9.12 -1.50 6.56
N ILE A 169 8.97 -2.61 7.31
CA ILE A 169 9.75 -2.89 8.52
C ILE A 169 11.11 -3.50 8.15
N LEU A 170 11.14 -4.39 7.15
CA LEU A 170 12.37 -5.06 6.69
C LEU A 170 13.43 -4.08 6.16
N VAL A 171 13.02 -2.94 5.61
CA VAL A 171 13.93 -1.86 5.17
C VAL A 171 14.89 -1.39 6.29
N PHE A 172 14.46 -1.41 7.55
CA PHE A 172 15.30 -1.02 8.69
C PHE A 172 16.37 -2.07 9.03
N TYR A 173 16.15 -3.32 8.66
CA TYR A 173 17.10 -4.40 8.91
C TYR A 173 18.26 -4.39 7.90
N LEU A 174 18.04 -3.87 6.69
CA LEU A 174 19.07 -3.87 5.65
C LEU A 174 20.20 -2.86 5.98
N PRO A 175 21.48 -3.28 6.02
CA PRO A 175 22.60 -2.38 6.25
C PRO A 175 22.71 -1.35 5.11
N SER A 176 23.02 -0.10 5.46
CA SER A 176 23.16 1.01 4.51
C SER A 176 24.47 1.03 3.73
N ASP A 177 25.37 0.10 4.01
CA ASP A 177 26.66 0.01 3.34
C ASP A 177 26.52 -0.59 1.92
N CYS A 178 25.42 -1.31 1.65
CA CYS A 178 25.04 -1.75 0.31
C CYS A 178 24.33 -0.60 -0.43
N GLY A 179 24.87 -0.13 -1.56
CA GLY A 179 24.26 0.91 -2.40
C GLY A 179 22.82 0.59 -2.84
N GLU A 180 22.44 -0.69 -2.85
CA GLU A 180 21.10 -1.18 -3.17
C GLU A 180 20.01 -0.84 -2.14
N LYS A 181 20.38 -0.44 -0.91
CA LYS A 181 19.39 -0.04 0.11
C LYS A 181 18.53 1.13 -0.36
N MET A 182 19.14 2.05 -1.11
CA MET A 182 18.45 3.23 -1.64
C MET A 182 17.44 2.88 -2.71
N THR A 183 17.83 2.03 -3.65
CA THR A 183 16.95 1.51 -4.69
C THR A 183 15.78 0.75 -4.06
N LEU A 184 16.04 -0.14 -3.10
CA LEU A 184 15.00 -0.88 -2.39
C LEU A 184 14.02 0.05 -1.66
N CYS A 185 14.52 1.06 -0.94
CA CYS A 185 13.69 2.07 -0.27
C CYS A 185 12.76 2.80 -1.26
N ILE A 186 13.27 3.22 -2.41
CA ILE A 186 12.50 3.95 -3.44
C ILE A 186 11.47 3.02 -4.09
N SER A 187 11.84 1.78 -4.42
CA SER A 187 10.90 0.79 -4.99
C SER A 187 9.78 0.44 -4.01
N VAL A 188 10.08 0.26 -2.72
CA VAL A 188 9.08 0.02 -1.68
C VAL A 188 8.16 1.22 -1.50
N LEU A 189 8.71 2.45 -1.49
CA LEU A 189 7.93 3.70 -1.45
C LEU A 189 6.96 3.83 -2.64
N LEU A 190 7.42 3.49 -3.84
CA LEU A 190 6.58 3.57 -5.04
C LEU A 190 5.49 2.50 -5.05
N ALA A 191 5.81 1.25 -4.69
CA ALA A 191 4.82 0.18 -4.55
C ALA A 191 3.74 0.54 -3.51
N LEU A 192 4.16 1.16 -2.40
CA LEU A 192 3.28 1.67 -1.35
C LEU A 192 2.31 2.75 -1.82
N THR A 193 2.80 3.74 -2.57
CA THR A 193 1.96 4.83 -3.06
C THR A 193 0.95 4.33 -4.09
N VAL A 194 1.35 3.43 -5.00
CA VAL A 194 0.44 2.79 -5.96
C VAL A 194 -0.64 1.98 -5.25
N PHE A 195 -0.25 1.19 -4.25
CA PHE A 195 -1.21 0.36 -3.50
C PHE A 195 -2.20 1.21 -2.69
N LEU A 196 -1.74 2.33 -2.11
CA LEU A 196 -2.60 3.29 -1.43
C LEU A 196 -3.63 3.93 -2.40
N LEU A 197 -3.20 4.31 -3.61
CA LEU A 197 -4.08 4.86 -4.64
C LEU A 197 -5.13 3.84 -5.12
N LEU A 198 -4.74 2.57 -5.22
CA LEU A 198 -5.66 1.48 -5.58
C LEU A 198 -6.73 1.30 -4.50
N ILE A 199 -6.33 1.30 -3.23
CA ILE A 199 -7.24 1.22 -2.08
C ILE A 199 -8.21 2.40 -2.03
N SER A 200 -7.73 3.63 -2.24
CA SER A 200 -8.59 4.82 -2.19
C SER A 200 -9.68 4.82 -3.27
N LYS A 201 -9.50 4.03 -4.33
CA LYS A 201 -10.52 3.83 -5.37
C LYS A 201 -11.51 2.71 -5.06
N ILE A 202 -11.11 1.71 -4.27
CA ILE A 202 -11.96 0.55 -3.93
C ILE A 202 -12.83 0.85 -2.70
N VAL A 203 -12.30 1.57 -1.72
CA VAL A 203 -13.07 1.94 -0.52
C VAL A 203 -14.00 3.10 -0.87
N PRO A 204 -15.32 2.94 -0.76
CA PRO A 204 -16.25 4.01 -1.10
C PRO A 204 -16.05 5.21 -0.17
N PRO A 205 -16.09 6.46 -0.68
CA PRO A 205 -15.98 7.66 0.14
C PRO A 205 -17.27 7.83 0.95
N THR A 206 -17.36 7.12 2.07
CA THR A 206 -18.50 7.17 2.99
C THR A 206 -18.04 7.75 4.32
N SER A 207 -18.71 8.83 4.75
CA SER A 207 -18.42 9.54 6.01
C SER A 207 -19.25 9.05 7.20
N LEU A 208 -20.25 8.19 6.95
CA LEU A 208 -21.19 7.73 7.96
C LEU A 208 -20.54 6.77 8.98
N ASP A 209 -19.68 5.87 8.50
CA ASP A 209 -18.90 4.96 9.35
C ASP A 209 -17.63 4.53 8.61
N VAL A 210 -16.47 4.60 9.28
CA VAL A 210 -15.20 4.13 8.71
C VAL A 210 -15.09 2.61 8.89
N PRO A 211 -14.97 1.81 7.81
CA PRO A 211 -14.79 0.36 7.89
C PRO A 211 -13.60 -0.03 8.78
N LEU A 212 -13.65 -1.20 9.40
CA LEU A 212 -12.51 -1.71 10.18
C LEU A 212 -11.24 -1.83 9.31
N VAL A 213 -11.40 -2.29 8.07
CA VAL A 213 -10.34 -2.27 7.06
C VAL A 213 -9.84 -0.85 6.80
N GLY A 214 -10.73 0.14 6.71
CA GLY A 214 -10.35 1.55 6.59
C GLY A 214 -9.50 2.04 7.77
N LYS A 215 -9.87 1.69 9.01
CA LYS A 215 -9.07 2.03 10.21
C LYS A 215 -7.70 1.38 10.19
N TYR A 216 -7.63 0.09 9.83
CA TYR A 216 -6.38 -0.64 9.69
C TYR A 216 -5.47 -0.03 8.61
N LEU A 217 -6.05 0.36 7.48
CA LEU A 217 -5.34 1.00 6.37
C LEU A 217 -4.85 2.40 6.72
N MET A 218 -5.65 3.19 7.46
CA MET A 218 -5.21 4.49 7.98
C MET A 218 -4.04 4.35 8.94
N PHE A 219 -4.10 3.39 9.86
CA PHE A 219 -2.99 3.08 10.76
C PHE A 219 -1.73 2.66 9.99
N THR A 220 -1.90 1.77 9.01
CA THR A 220 -0.84 1.32 8.10
C THR A 220 -0.22 2.48 7.33
N MET A 221 -1.03 3.40 6.80
CA MET A 221 -0.57 4.56 6.07
C MET A 221 0.31 5.46 6.95
N VAL A 222 -0.12 5.72 8.19
CA VAL A 222 0.67 6.51 9.16
C VAL A 222 1.99 5.82 9.49
N LEU A 223 1.97 4.51 9.78
CA LEU A 223 3.19 3.73 10.06
C LEU A 223 4.17 3.76 8.88
N VAL A 224 3.65 3.61 7.67
CA VAL A 224 4.44 3.66 6.44
C VAL A 224 5.05 5.05 6.25
N THR A 225 4.27 6.12 6.40
CA THR A 225 4.78 7.50 6.28
C THR A 225 5.91 7.74 7.28
N PHE A 226 5.74 7.32 8.53
CA PHE A 226 6.78 7.40 9.54
C PHE A 226 8.02 6.57 9.18
N SER A 227 7.83 5.37 8.61
CA SER A 227 8.92 4.52 8.15
C SER A 227 9.74 5.18 7.04
N ILE A 228 9.07 5.80 6.07
CA ILE A 228 9.72 6.51 4.96
C ILE A 228 10.55 7.70 5.46
N VAL A 229 9.97 8.56 6.31
CA VAL A 229 10.67 9.72 6.88
C VAL A 229 11.89 9.27 7.67
N THR A 230 11.74 8.24 8.51
CA THR A 230 12.85 7.70 9.30
C THR A 230 13.94 7.11 8.40
N SER A 231 13.57 6.41 7.33
CA SER A 231 14.52 5.85 6.36
C SER A 231 15.33 6.93 5.65
N VAL A 232 14.70 8.04 5.24
CA VAL A 232 15.39 9.21 4.67
C VAL A 232 16.33 9.85 5.70
N CYS A 233 15.91 9.96 6.96
CA CYS A 233 16.78 10.47 8.03
C CYS A 233 18.00 9.57 8.27
N VAL A 234 17.80 8.24 8.34
CA VAL A 234 18.89 7.26 8.53
C VAL A 234 19.88 7.35 7.38
N LEU A 235 19.38 7.43 6.14
CA LEU A 235 20.22 7.62 4.98
C LEU A 235 21.03 8.92 5.04
N ASN A 236 20.37 10.04 5.36
CA ASN A 236 21.03 11.33 5.47
C ASN A 236 22.14 11.30 6.53
N VAL A 237 21.93 10.61 7.65
CA VAL A 237 22.96 10.42 8.69
C VAL A 237 24.09 9.52 8.20
N HIS A 238 23.79 8.45 7.44
CA HIS A 238 24.80 7.52 6.92
C HIS A 238 25.75 8.18 5.92
N HIS A 239 25.25 9.01 5.00
CA HIS A 239 26.09 9.73 4.03
C HIS A 239 26.79 10.99 4.59
N ARG A 240 26.76 11.24 5.91
CA ARG A 240 27.52 12.36 6.49
C ARG A 240 29.02 12.09 6.49
N SER A 241 29.73 12.85 5.66
CA SER A 241 31.20 12.86 5.63
C SER A 241 31.80 13.65 6.81
N PRO A 242 32.94 13.20 7.40
CA PRO A 242 33.66 13.94 8.43
C PRO A 242 34.27 15.26 7.94
N THR A 243 34.34 15.51 6.62
CA THR A 243 34.84 16.77 6.06
C THR A 243 33.82 17.90 6.10
N THR A 244 32.52 17.58 6.13
CA THR A 244 31.45 18.57 6.05
C THR A 244 30.68 18.74 7.36
N HIS A 245 30.71 17.75 8.26
CA HIS A 245 29.94 17.76 9.50
C HIS A 245 30.79 17.36 10.73
N THR A 246 30.69 18.14 11.81
CA THR A 246 31.26 17.81 13.11
C THR A 246 30.21 17.13 14.00
N MET A 247 30.58 16.05 14.70
CA MET A 247 29.63 15.27 15.51
C MET A 247 29.41 15.92 16.89
N PRO A 248 28.17 16.27 17.26
CA PRO A 248 27.90 16.88 18.55
C PRO A 248 28.19 15.92 19.73
N PRO A 249 28.65 16.43 20.89
CA PRO A 249 28.98 15.60 22.05
C PRO A 249 27.78 14.78 22.59
N TRP A 250 26.57 15.33 22.52
CA TRP A 250 25.37 14.65 23.01
C TRP A 250 25.00 13.43 22.14
N VAL A 251 25.18 13.52 20.82
CA VAL A 251 24.95 12.41 19.87
C VAL A 251 25.87 11.25 20.22
N ARG A 252 27.12 11.55 20.57
CA ARG A 252 28.11 10.56 21.00
C ARG A 252 27.65 9.79 22.24
N THR A 253 27.21 10.50 23.27
CA THR A 253 26.80 9.86 24.53
C THR A 253 25.52 9.04 24.36
N LEU A 254 24.55 9.55 23.60
CA LEU A 254 23.27 8.88 23.40
C LEU A 254 23.37 7.68 22.46
N PHE A 255 23.87 7.87 21.23
CA PHE A 255 23.85 6.84 20.17
C PHE A 255 25.03 5.86 20.21
N LEU A 256 26.20 6.25 20.77
CA LEU A 256 27.38 5.36 20.82
C LEU A 256 27.59 4.69 22.18
N HIS A 257 27.00 5.19 23.26
CA HIS A 257 27.20 4.62 24.61
C HIS A 257 25.90 4.10 25.24
N LYS A 258 24.82 4.91 25.29
CA LYS A 258 23.57 4.52 25.98
C LYS A 258 22.69 3.57 25.16
N LEU A 259 22.45 3.87 23.89
CA LEU A 259 21.59 3.06 22.99
C LEU A 259 22.14 1.66 22.71
N PRO A 260 23.43 1.46 22.40
CA PRO A 260 23.98 0.13 22.14
C PRO A 260 23.93 -0.78 23.38
N ALA A 261 24.12 -0.20 24.58
CA ALA A 261 23.98 -0.93 25.84
C ALA A 261 22.51 -1.33 26.12
N LEU A 262 21.55 -0.48 25.76
CA LEU A 262 20.10 -0.77 25.89
C LEU A 262 19.63 -1.82 24.88
N LEU A 263 20.12 -1.76 23.63
CA LEU A 263 19.74 -2.66 22.52
C LEU A 263 20.59 -3.93 22.44
N PHE A 264 21.43 -4.21 23.45
CA PHE A 264 22.37 -5.33 23.49
C PHE A 264 23.29 -5.46 22.26
N MET A 265 23.59 -4.34 21.60
CA MET A 265 24.50 -4.31 20.46
C MET A 265 25.95 -4.32 20.95
N LYS A 266 26.75 -5.28 20.46
CA LYS A 266 28.21 -5.29 20.71
C LYS A 266 28.87 -4.22 19.83
N GLN A 267 29.60 -3.30 20.44
CA GLN A 267 30.35 -2.27 19.71
C GLN A 267 31.35 -2.94 18.74
N PRO A 268 31.36 -2.60 17.44
CA PRO A 268 32.37 -3.09 16.50
C PRO A 268 33.75 -2.69 17.01
N ARG A 269 34.65 -3.66 17.15
CA ARG A 269 36.01 -3.51 17.71
C ARG A 269 36.97 -2.73 16.78
N GLN A 270 36.54 -1.62 16.17
CA GLN A 270 37.40 -0.81 15.28
C GLN A 270 38.51 -0.03 16.00
N ASN A 271 38.43 0.11 17.33
CA ASN A 271 39.50 0.74 18.11
C ASN A 271 40.83 -0.01 17.99
N CYS A 272 40.84 -1.31 17.70
CA CYS A 272 42.08 -2.08 17.65
C CYS A 272 42.90 -1.82 16.35
N ALA A 273 42.27 -1.66 15.19
CA ALA A 273 43.00 -1.46 13.92
C ALA A 273 43.57 -0.04 13.78
N ARG A 274 42.77 0.99 14.08
CA ARG A 274 43.24 2.40 14.05
C ARG A 274 44.24 2.73 15.15
N GLN A 275 44.12 2.14 16.35
CA GLN A 275 45.17 2.27 17.38
C GLN A 275 46.44 1.53 17.00
N ARG A 276 46.37 0.33 16.37
CA ARG A 276 47.56 -0.39 15.88
C ARG A 276 48.30 0.39 14.79
N LEU A 277 47.58 1.03 13.87
CA LEU A 277 48.18 1.89 12.83
C LEU A 277 48.81 3.17 13.43
N ARG A 278 48.15 3.83 14.39
CA ARG A 278 48.73 4.97 15.10
C ARG A 278 49.93 4.59 15.98
N GLN A 279 49.89 3.43 16.63
CA GLN A 279 51.04 2.90 17.37
C GLN A 279 52.20 2.59 16.42
N ARG A 280 51.96 1.91 15.29
CA ARG A 280 53.00 1.65 14.27
C ARG A 280 53.63 2.94 13.75
N ARG A 281 52.83 3.97 13.48
CA ARG A 281 53.34 5.27 13.03
C ARG A 281 54.21 5.95 14.10
N HIS A 282 53.80 5.88 15.38
CA HIS A 282 54.60 6.38 16.50
C HIS A 282 55.87 5.55 16.78
N THR A 283 55.85 4.22 16.64
CA THR A 283 57.07 3.41 16.75
C THR A 283 58.01 3.65 15.57
N GLN A 284 57.49 3.89 14.37
CA GLN A 284 58.28 4.19 13.19
C GLN A 284 58.91 5.60 13.25
N GLU A 285 58.19 6.59 13.79
CA GLU A 285 58.75 7.92 14.10
C GLU A 285 59.79 7.88 15.23
N ARG A 286 59.57 7.07 16.28
CA ARG A 286 60.57 6.86 17.35
C ARG A 286 61.79 6.08 16.88
N ALA A 287 61.60 5.10 16.00
CA ALA A 287 62.69 4.38 15.36
C ALA A 287 63.49 5.31 14.46
N ALA A 288 62.83 6.12 13.61
CA ALA A 288 63.50 7.12 12.77
C ALA A 288 64.28 8.16 13.60
N ALA A 289 63.72 8.61 14.73
CA ALA A 289 64.42 9.49 15.66
C ALA A 289 65.63 8.78 16.33
N ALA A 290 65.48 7.53 16.76
CA ALA A 290 66.58 6.75 17.33
C ALA A 290 67.69 6.46 16.32
N THR A 291 67.37 6.21 15.05
CA THR A 291 68.34 6.06 13.96
C THR A 291 69.06 7.38 13.66
N LEU A 292 68.37 8.52 13.80
CA LEU A 292 68.98 9.87 13.72
C LEU A 292 69.93 10.13 14.90
N PHE A 293 69.60 9.68 16.11
CA PHE A 293 70.47 9.80 17.28
C PHE A 293 71.66 8.81 17.25
N LEU A 294 71.50 7.61 16.71
CA LEU A 294 72.59 6.64 16.52
C LEU A 294 73.54 7.03 15.37
N ARG A 295 73.06 7.80 14.38
CA ARG A 295 73.89 8.32 13.28
C ARG A 295 74.58 9.64 13.61
N ALA A 296 74.29 10.25 14.77
CA ALA A 296 74.95 11.45 15.28
C ALA A 296 76.36 11.20 15.88
N GLY A 297 76.97 10.05 15.58
CA GLY A 297 78.33 9.69 16.00
C GLY A 297 79.43 9.85 14.94
N ALA A 298 79.13 10.23 13.69
CA ALA A 298 80.18 10.43 12.68
C ALA A 298 79.83 11.50 11.64
N HIS A 299 80.66 12.55 11.64
CA HIS A 299 80.81 13.61 10.64
C HIS A 299 79.68 14.65 10.50
N THR A 300 79.96 15.79 11.11
CA THR A 300 79.55 17.15 10.76
C THR A 300 79.32 17.37 9.27
N CYS A 301 78.14 17.83 8.89
CA CYS A 301 77.97 18.67 7.72
C CYS A 301 77.00 19.82 8.07
N ALA A 302 77.57 21.00 8.29
CA ALA A 302 76.84 22.22 8.47
C ALA A 302 76.30 22.68 7.10
N CYS A 303 74.99 22.76 6.95
CA CYS A 303 74.38 23.54 5.88
C CYS A 303 73.66 24.73 6.49
N TYR A 304 74.30 25.88 6.31
CA TYR A 304 73.81 27.21 6.61
C TYR A 304 72.40 27.43 6.06
N ALA A 305 71.51 27.90 6.92
CA ALA A 305 70.34 28.66 6.50
C ALA A 305 70.80 30.03 5.97
N ASN A 306 70.20 30.53 4.90
CA ASN A 306 70.30 31.96 4.59
C ASN A 306 68.89 32.54 4.38
N PRO A 307 68.48 33.54 5.19
CA PRO A 307 67.22 34.25 5.03
C PRO A 307 67.37 35.32 3.93
N GLY A 308 66.28 35.63 3.24
CA GLY A 308 66.30 36.53 2.07
C GLY A 308 66.53 38.00 2.41
N THR A 309 67.05 38.76 1.43
CA THR A 309 66.68 40.16 1.14
C THR A 309 67.27 40.66 -0.18
N ALA A 310 66.42 41.30 -0.98
CA ALA A 310 66.61 42.57 -1.70
C ALA A 310 67.57 42.73 -2.90
N LYS A 311 66.92 43.07 -4.03
CA LYS A 311 67.19 44.15 -5.01
C LYS A 311 68.40 44.11 -5.98
N ALA A 312 68.01 44.28 -7.25
CA ALA A 312 68.47 45.26 -8.24
C ALA A 312 69.37 44.80 -9.41
N GLU A 313 68.83 45.11 -10.60
CA GLU A 313 69.48 45.57 -11.84
C GLU A 313 70.27 44.61 -12.75
N GLY A 314 69.99 44.75 -14.06
CA GLY A 314 71.07 44.77 -15.05
C GLY A 314 70.91 43.85 -16.25
N LEU A 315 70.65 44.47 -17.40
CA LEU A 315 70.58 43.95 -18.76
C LEU A 315 71.77 43.10 -19.26
N ASN A 316 71.45 42.35 -20.33
CA ASN A 316 72.26 41.99 -21.52
C ASN A 316 72.99 40.65 -21.57
N GLY A 317 72.76 39.95 -22.69
CA GLY A 317 73.87 39.51 -23.54
C GLY A 317 73.90 38.03 -23.93
N TYR A 318 73.45 37.76 -25.16
CA TYR A 318 73.78 36.60 -26.00
C TYR A 318 75.20 36.04 -25.80
N ARG A 319 75.35 34.69 -25.71
CA ARG A 319 76.21 33.92 -26.63
C ARG A 319 76.07 32.39 -26.49
N GLU A 320 75.88 31.72 -27.62
CA GLU A 320 76.12 30.29 -27.85
C GLU A 320 77.61 29.93 -27.67
N ARG A 321 77.93 28.73 -27.16
CA ARG A 321 78.73 27.73 -27.91
C ARG A 321 78.81 26.35 -27.21
N GLN A 322 78.52 25.34 -28.03
CA GLN A 322 78.87 23.90 -28.02
C GLN A 322 79.90 23.37 -27.00
N GLY A 323 79.48 22.29 -26.32
CA GLY A 323 79.97 20.93 -26.59
C GLY A 323 81.13 20.39 -25.75
N GLN A 324 80.83 19.46 -24.84
CA GLN A 324 81.69 18.29 -24.58
C GLN A 324 80.93 17.24 -23.76
N ALA A 325 80.91 16.02 -24.30
CA ALA A 325 80.33 14.83 -23.69
C ALA A 325 81.32 14.18 -22.70
N ALA A 326 80.83 13.78 -21.54
CA ALA A 326 81.47 12.79 -20.67
C ALA A 326 80.38 11.86 -20.12
N ALA A 327 80.54 10.56 -20.39
CA ALA A 327 79.70 9.47 -19.87
C ALA A 327 80.22 8.98 -18.50
N PRO A 328 79.63 7.94 -17.88
CA PRO A 328 78.53 8.03 -16.93
C PRO A 328 78.97 7.68 -15.49
N ALA A 329 78.26 8.16 -14.46
CA ALA A 329 78.46 7.75 -13.07
C ALA A 329 77.10 7.42 -12.41
N PRO A 330 77.06 6.43 -11.49
CA PRO A 330 75.89 5.59 -11.28
C PRO A 330 74.80 6.31 -10.48
N GLY A 331 73.61 6.37 -11.06
CA GLY A 331 72.41 6.91 -10.42
C GLY A 331 71.96 6.03 -9.25
N CYS A 332 71.94 6.64 -8.07
CA CYS A 332 71.44 6.12 -6.80
C CYS A 332 70.02 5.54 -6.93
N GLY A 333 69.89 4.23 -6.77
CA GLY A 333 68.63 3.47 -6.90
C GLY A 333 67.67 3.58 -5.71
N CYS A 334 67.59 4.70 -5.01
CA CYS A 334 66.70 4.81 -3.84
C CYS A 334 65.25 5.22 -4.18
N GLY A 335 65.00 5.82 -5.34
CA GLY A 335 63.64 6.23 -5.75
C GLY A 335 62.86 5.16 -6.53
N LEU A 336 63.54 4.17 -7.11
CA LEU A 336 62.89 3.15 -7.94
C LEU A 336 62.25 2.05 -7.07
N GLU A 337 62.87 1.66 -5.95
CA GLU A 337 62.26 0.73 -5.00
C GLU A 337 61.03 1.34 -4.31
N GLU A 338 61.06 2.63 -3.95
CA GLU A 338 59.92 3.30 -3.32
C GLU A 338 58.74 3.46 -4.30
N ALA A 339 59.02 3.70 -5.59
CA ALA A 339 58.01 3.73 -6.63
C ALA A 339 57.43 2.34 -6.93
N VAL A 340 58.27 1.29 -6.93
CA VAL A 340 57.84 -0.09 -7.14
C VAL A 340 57.00 -0.58 -5.96
N ASP A 341 57.37 -0.26 -4.72
CA ASP A 341 56.58 -0.59 -3.52
C ASP A 341 55.26 0.19 -3.47
N GLY A 342 55.24 1.45 -3.94
CA GLY A 342 54.01 2.22 -4.10
C GLY A 342 53.04 1.57 -5.10
N VAL A 343 53.55 1.11 -6.25
CA VAL A 343 52.74 0.42 -7.26
C VAL A 343 52.30 -0.96 -6.78
N ARG A 344 53.15 -1.69 -6.04
CA ARG A 344 52.81 -2.99 -5.44
C ARG A 344 51.73 -2.85 -4.37
N PHE A 345 51.81 -1.80 -3.55
CA PHE A 345 50.81 -1.47 -2.54
C PHE A 345 49.45 -1.12 -3.17
N ILE A 346 49.43 -0.37 -4.27
CA ILE A 346 48.20 -0.05 -5.00
C ILE A 346 47.62 -1.31 -5.67
N ALA A 347 48.46 -2.15 -6.27
CA ALA A 347 48.03 -3.40 -6.90
C ALA A 347 47.44 -4.40 -5.90
N ASP A 348 48.07 -4.55 -4.73
CA ASP A 348 47.56 -5.44 -3.66
C ASP A 348 46.30 -4.87 -3.00
N HIS A 349 46.16 -3.54 -2.93
CA HIS A 349 44.95 -2.90 -2.41
C HIS A 349 43.75 -3.07 -3.34
N MET A 350 43.94 -2.87 -4.66
CA MET A 350 42.88 -3.13 -5.65
C MET A 350 42.51 -4.61 -5.71
N ARG A 351 43.49 -5.52 -5.58
CA ARG A 351 43.22 -6.96 -5.54
C ARG A 351 42.40 -7.39 -4.31
N SER A 352 42.63 -6.74 -3.15
CA SER A 352 41.81 -6.98 -1.96
C SER A 352 40.38 -6.43 -2.07
N GLU A 353 40.17 -5.34 -2.82
CA GLU A 353 38.82 -4.81 -3.08
C GLU A 353 38.02 -5.69 -4.05
N ASP A 354 38.68 -6.34 -5.03
CA ASP A 354 38.06 -7.31 -5.95
C ASP A 354 37.74 -8.66 -5.26
N ASP A 355 38.61 -9.14 -4.36
CA ASP A 355 38.37 -10.38 -3.60
C ASP A 355 37.21 -10.21 -2.58
N ASP A 356 37.00 -9.00 -2.03
CA ASP A 356 35.86 -8.68 -1.17
C ASP A 356 34.53 -8.53 -1.96
N GLN A 357 34.58 -8.31 -3.28
CA GLN A 357 33.38 -8.31 -4.16
C GLN A 357 33.00 -9.70 -4.69
N SER A 358 33.91 -10.69 -4.66
CA SER A 358 33.69 -12.02 -5.25
C SER A 358 33.24 -13.09 -4.24
N VAL A 359 33.12 -12.74 -2.95
CA VAL A 359 32.54 -13.62 -1.93
C VAL A 359 31.36 -12.92 -1.24
N SER A 360 30.22 -12.86 -1.93
CA SER A 360 28.85 -12.84 -1.36
C SER A 360 27.81 -13.12 -2.43
#